data_AF-A0AAQ3X6J8-F1
#
_entry.id   AF-A0AAQ3X6J8-F1
#
_cell.length_a   1.000
_cell.length_b   1.000
_cell.length_c   1.000
_cell.angle_alpha   90.00
_cell.angle_beta   90.00
_cell.angle_gamma   90.00
#
_symmetry.space_group_name_H-M   'P 1'
#
loop_
_entity.id
_entity.type
_entity.pdbx_description
1 polymer ?
#
loop_
_entity_poly.entity_id
_entity_poly.type
_entity_poly.pdbx_seq_one_letter_code
_entity_poly.pdbx_strand_id
1 'polypeptide(L)'
;MGVYFQIQDDYLDCFGDPEVIGKVGTDIEECSWLIVQAMELANENEMKILYENYGKSDPECIAAVKNVYKELDIQDIFLEYESRVYKHLVSTIDAEQNHTIREIMKIFLKKIYKRTK
;
A
#
# COMPACT_ATOMS: atom_id res chain seq x y z
N MET A 1 0.89 -8.80 10.60
CA MET A 1 1.18 -9.36 9.26
C MET A 1 0.02 -9.19 8.30
N GLY A 2 -1.23 -9.57 8.64
CA GLY A 2 -2.38 -9.39 7.74
C GLY A 2 -2.64 -7.94 7.29
N VAL A 3 -2.56 -6.97 8.22
CA VAL A 3 -2.70 -5.54 7.88
C VAL A 3 -1.63 -5.06 6.88
N TYR A 4 -0.37 -5.47 7.08
CA TYR A 4 0.71 -5.17 6.14
C TYR A 4 0.45 -5.78 4.76
N PHE A 5 -0.01 -7.04 4.72
CA PHE A 5 -0.33 -7.71 3.48
C PHE A 5 -1.43 -6.99 2.69
N GLN A 6 -2.47 -6.51 3.38
CA GLN A 6 -3.54 -5.73 2.75
C GLN A 6 -3.03 -4.39 2.22
N ILE A 7 -2.26 -3.63 3.01
CA ILE A 7 -1.68 -2.35 2.57
C ILE A 7 -0.72 -2.54 1.38
N GLN A 8 0.01 -3.66 1.32
CA GLN A 8 0.79 -4.02 0.14
C GLN A 8 -0.10 -4.34 -1.07
N ASP A 9 -1.26 -4.98 -0.87
CA ASP A 9 -2.22 -5.25 -1.96
C ASP A 9 -2.73 -3.93 -2.52
N ASP A 10 -3.15 -3.01 -1.64
CA ASP A 10 -3.63 -1.68 -2.02
C ASP A 10 -2.57 -0.89 -2.82
N TYR A 11 -1.30 -0.97 -2.40
CA TYR A 11 -0.19 -0.36 -3.12
C TYR A 11 0.02 -1.00 -4.50
N LEU A 12 0.01 -2.33 -4.59
CA LEU A 12 0.23 -3.06 -5.83
C LEU A 12 -0.95 -2.90 -6.81
N ASP A 13 -2.18 -2.72 -6.34
CA ASP A 13 -3.32 -2.45 -7.21
C ASP A 13 -3.24 -1.06 -7.85
N CYS A 14 -2.71 -0.07 -7.14
CA CYS A 14 -2.58 1.29 -7.68
C CYS A 14 -1.33 1.47 -8.56
N PHE A 15 -0.19 0.91 -8.14
CA PHE A 15 1.14 1.16 -8.75
C PHE A 15 1.78 -0.06 -9.40
N GLY A 16 1.27 -1.26 -9.14
CA GLY A 16 1.78 -2.49 -9.74
C GLY A 16 1.45 -2.57 -11.23
N ASP A 17 2.32 -3.26 -11.97
CA ASP A 17 2.11 -3.51 -13.39
C ASP A 17 0.96 -4.53 -13.56
N PRO A 18 -0.12 -4.18 -14.30
CA PRO A 18 -1.25 -5.09 -14.53
C PRO A 18 -0.84 -6.45 -15.12
N GLU A 19 0.24 -6.51 -15.90
CA GLU A 19 0.77 -7.77 -16.46
C GLU A 19 1.39 -8.66 -15.38
N VAL A 20 1.94 -8.07 -14.32
CA VAL A 20 2.58 -8.77 -13.20
C VAL A 20 1.55 -9.18 -12.14
N ILE A 21 0.59 -8.30 -11.86
CA ILE A 21 -0.47 -8.51 -10.87
C ILE A 21 -1.58 -9.43 -11.43
N GLY A 22 -1.76 -9.48 -12.76
CA GLY A 22 -2.73 -10.35 -13.42
C GLY A 22 -4.18 -9.86 -13.33
N LYS A 23 -4.38 -8.63 -12.84
CA LYS A 23 -5.66 -7.91 -12.82
C LYS A 23 -5.44 -6.43 -13.15
N VAL A 24 -6.47 -5.78 -13.70
CA VAL A 24 -6.53 -4.33 -13.82
C VAL A 24 -6.94 -3.78 -12.46
N GLY A 25 -6.09 -2.97 -11.82
CA GLY A 25 -6.35 -2.45 -10.48
C GLY A 25 -7.56 -1.51 -10.45
N THR A 26 -8.49 -1.78 -9.55
CA THR A 26 -9.74 -1.01 -9.36
C THR A 26 -9.71 -0.13 -8.11
N ASP A 27 -8.58 -0.07 -7.39
CA ASP A 27 -8.52 0.55 -6.06
C ASP A 27 -8.69 2.07 -5.99
N ILE A 28 -8.67 2.78 -7.11
CA ILE A 28 -9.04 4.20 -7.14
C ILE A 28 -10.58 4.36 -7.16
N GLU A 29 -11.29 3.28 -7.46
CA GLU A 29 -12.75 3.17 -7.39
C GLU A 29 -13.22 2.71 -6.00
N GLU A 30 -12.33 2.11 -5.18
CA GLU A 30 -12.63 1.54 -3.85
C GLU A 30 -11.83 2.22 -2.73
N CYS A 31 -12.19 2.05 -1.45
CA CYS A 31 -11.51 2.71 -0.34
C CYS A 31 -10.20 1.97 0.02
N SER A 32 -9.04 2.58 -0.25
CA SER A 32 -7.71 1.98 -0.01
C SER A 32 -6.88 2.75 1.03
N TRP A 33 -5.81 2.15 1.54
CA TRP A 33 -4.88 2.85 2.42
C TRP A 33 -4.27 4.13 1.78
N LEU A 34 -4.10 4.12 0.46
CA LEU A 34 -3.48 5.21 -0.29
C LEU A 34 -4.29 6.51 -0.23
N ILE A 35 -5.62 6.45 -0.32
CA ILE A 35 -6.45 7.66 -0.26
C ILE A 35 -6.41 8.30 1.13
N VAL A 36 -6.36 7.49 2.19
CA VAL A 36 -6.26 8.00 3.56
C VAL A 36 -4.95 8.75 3.74
N GLN A 37 -3.83 8.18 3.28
CA GLN A 37 -2.53 8.86 3.35
C GLN A 37 -2.50 10.13 2.50
N ALA A 38 -3.07 10.10 1.29
CA ALA A 38 -3.15 11.26 0.43
C ALA A 38 -3.98 12.39 1.08
N MET A 39 -5.12 12.08 1.69
CA MET A 39 -5.95 13.08 2.38
C MET A 39 -5.27 13.68 3.61
N GLU A 40 -4.43 12.92 4.31
CA GLU A 40 -3.67 13.43 5.47
C GLU A 40 -2.58 14.44 5.07
N LEU A 41 -2.09 14.38 3.83
CA LEU A 41 -0.97 15.18 3.34
C LEU A 41 -1.38 16.27 2.33
N ALA A 42 -2.52 16.09 1.67
CA ALA A 42 -3.01 16.97 0.63
C ALA A 42 -3.25 18.39 1.14
N ASN A 43 -2.81 19.36 0.35
CA ASN A 43 -3.26 20.74 0.49
C ASN A 43 -4.69 20.93 -0.04
N GLU A 44 -5.26 22.14 0.11
CA GLU A 44 -6.64 22.42 -0.29
C GLU A 44 -6.94 22.11 -1.77
N ASN A 45 -5.98 22.33 -2.68
CA ASN A 45 -6.16 22.08 -4.11
C ASN A 45 -6.12 20.59 -4.42
N GLU A 46 -5.15 19.86 -3.86
CA GLU A 46 -5.04 18.40 -4.01
C GLU A 46 -6.24 17.70 -3.40
N MET A 47 -6.68 18.14 -2.22
CA MET A 47 -7.86 17.62 -1.54
C MET A 47 -9.11 17.78 -2.41
N LYS A 48 -9.27 18.93 -3.07
CA LYS A 48 -10.37 19.15 -4.03
C LYS A 48 -10.29 18.18 -5.21
N ILE A 49 -9.11 17.97 -5.78
CA ILE A 49 -8.90 17.01 -6.88
C ILE A 49 -9.28 15.60 -6.41
N LEU A 50 -8.85 15.19 -5.22
CA LEU A 50 -9.21 13.89 -4.65
C LEU A 50 -10.73 13.76 -4.49
N TYR A 51 -11.41 14.74 -3.89
CA TYR A 51 -12.87 14.70 -3.73
C TYR A 51 -13.64 14.67 -5.06
N GLU A 52 -13.16 15.36 -6.09
CA GLU A 52 -13.85 15.45 -7.37
C GLU A 52 -13.63 14.20 -8.25
N ASN A 53 -12.53 13.47 -8.05
CA ASN A 53 -12.10 12.41 -8.97
C ASN A 53 -12.08 11.00 -8.36
N TYR A 54 -11.98 10.87 -7.03
CA TYR A 54 -11.95 9.56 -6.38
C TYR A 54 -13.28 8.82 -6.49
N GLY A 55 -13.24 7.50 -6.64
CA GLY A 55 -14.45 6.67 -6.77
C GLY A 55 -15.10 6.69 -8.16
N LYS A 56 -14.47 7.32 -9.15
CA LYS A 56 -14.93 7.35 -10.55
C LYS A 56 -14.11 6.39 -11.40
N SER A 57 -14.80 5.68 -12.29
CA SER A 57 -14.19 4.76 -13.25
C SER A 57 -13.68 5.44 -14.54
N ASP A 58 -13.92 6.75 -14.67
CA ASP A 58 -13.39 7.55 -15.78
C ASP A 58 -11.84 7.55 -15.76
N PRO A 59 -11.17 7.14 -16.87
CA PRO A 59 -9.71 7.06 -16.91
C PRO A 59 -9.00 8.39 -16.60
N GLU A 60 -9.62 9.51 -16.94
CA GLU A 60 -9.10 10.85 -16.64
C GLU A 60 -9.14 11.15 -15.14
N CYS A 61 -10.23 10.77 -14.45
CA CYS A 61 -10.35 10.89 -13.00
C CYS A 61 -9.34 10.00 -12.28
N ILE A 62 -9.16 8.76 -12.75
CA ILE A 62 -8.15 7.84 -12.23
C ILE A 62 -6.74 8.45 -12.39
N ALA A 63 -6.43 8.99 -13.57
CA ALA A 63 -5.13 9.62 -13.82
C ALA A 63 -4.91 10.86 -12.94
N ALA A 64 -5.95 11.67 -12.69
CA ALA A 64 -5.88 12.83 -11.80
C ALA A 64 -5.53 12.41 -10.36
N VAL A 65 -6.20 11.38 -9.82
CA VAL A 65 -5.88 10.85 -8.48
C VAL A 65 -4.46 10.29 -8.43
N LYS A 66 -4.03 9.51 -9.44
CA LYS A 66 -2.65 8.99 -9.50
C LYS A 66 -1.60 10.10 -9.54
N ASN A 67 -1.89 11.20 -10.23
CA ASN A 67 -0.99 12.36 -10.24
C ASN A 67 -0.89 12.99 -8.85
N VAL A 68 -2.00 13.16 -8.13
CA VAL A 68 -1.94 13.66 -6.74
C VAL A 68 -1.11 12.72 -5.87
N TYR A 69 -1.28 11.40 -5.98
CA TYR A 69 -0.45 10.46 -5.22
C TYR A 69 1.03 10.56 -5.53
N LYS A 70 1.37 10.88 -6.79
CA LYS A 70 2.74 11.09 -7.21
C LYS A 70 3.30 12.40 -6.66
N GLU A 71 2.55 13.49 -6.71
CA GLU A 71 2.99 14.80 -6.16
C GLU A 71 3.15 14.75 -4.63
N LEU A 72 2.37 13.90 -3.95
CA LEU A 72 2.47 13.66 -2.51
C LEU A 72 3.51 12.60 -2.13
N ASP A 73 4.28 12.09 -3.10
CA ASP A 73 5.29 11.04 -2.90
C ASP A 73 4.78 9.83 -2.10
N ILE A 74 3.52 9.42 -2.32
CA ILE A 74 2.87 8.32 -1.58
C ILE A 74 3.65 7.01 -1.69
N GLN A 75 4.38 6.80 -2.80
CA GLN A 75 5.25 5.64 -2.97
C GLN A 75 6.39 5.61 -1.94
N ASP A 76 7.02 6.75 -1.65
CA ASP A 76 8.10 6.82 -0.67
C ASP A 76 7.55 6.61 0.75
N ILE A 77 6.37 7.14 1.04
CA ILE A 77 5.68 6.93 2.32
C ILE A 77 5.35 5.45 2.54
N PHE A 78 4.91 4.76 1.49
CA PHE A 78 4.72 3.32 1.54
C PHE A 78 6.04 2.58 1.80
N LEU A 79 7.15 2.95 1.13
CA LEU A 79 8.46 2.32 1.34
C LEU A 79 8.97 2.53 2.78
N GLU A 80 8.76 3.72 3.34
CA GLU A 80 9.09 4.01 4.74
C GLU A 80 8.22 3.19 5.70
N TYR A 81 6.90 3.13 5.45
CA TYR A 81 5.95 2.31 6.19
C TYR A 81 6.36 0.83 6.17
N GLU A 82 6.64 0.28 4.98
CA GLU A 82 7.07 -1.11 4.78
C GLU A 82 8.34 -1.40 5.57
N SER A 83 9.34 -0.53 5.49
CA SER A 83 10.60 -0.66 6.23
C SER A 83 10.37 -0.66 7.75
N ARG A 84 9.52 0.24 8.25
CA ARG A 84 9.18 0.34 9.68
C ARG A 84 8.44 -0.91 10.17
N VAL A 85 7.42 -1.34 9.44
CA VAL A 85 6.62 -2.52 9.80
C VAL A 85 7.47 -3.78 9.75
N TYR A 86 8.33 -3.93 8.74
CA TYR A 86 9.25 -5.06 8.66
C TYR A 86 10.16 -5.14 9.88
N LYS A 87 10.81 -4.03 10.26
CA LYS A 87 11.66 -3.98 11.46
C LYS A 87 10.89 -4.36 12.72
N HIS A 88 9.67 -3.83 12.88
CA HIS A 88 8.81 -4.16 14.01
C HIS A 88 8.42 -5.65 14.03
N LEU A 89 8.04 -6.22 12.89
CA LEU A 89 7.69 -7.64 12.78
C LEU A 89 8.88 -8.54 13.10
N VAL A 90 10.07 -8.24 12.58
CA VAL A 90 11.30 -8.98 12.90
C VAL A 90 11.57 -8.94 14.41
N SER A 91 11.55 -7.75 15.02
CA SER A 91 11.77 -7.62 16.46
C SER A 91 10.75 -8.39 17.29
N THR A 92 9.48 -8.37 16.92
CA THR A 92 8.41 -9.10 17.62
C THR A 92 8.56 -10.61 17.45
N ILE A 93 8.92 -11.08 16.26
CA ILE A 93 9.16 -12.50 15.99
C ILE A 93 10.39 -12.99 16.76
N ASP A 94 11.48 -12.24 16.81
CA ASP A 94 12.68 -12.65 17.53
C ASP A 94 12.48 -12.71 19.05
N ALA A 95 11.52 -11.95 19.59
CA ALA A 95 11.11 -12.01 20.99
C ALA A 95 10.19 -13.21 21.34
N GLU A 96 9.66 -13.93 20.34
CA GLU A 96 8.79 -15.10 20.54
C GLU A 96 9.55 -16.25 21.19
N GLN A 97 9.11 -16.70 22.37
CA GLN A 97 9.80 -17.72 23.16
C GLN A 97 9.75 -19.10 22.50
N ASN A 98 8.67 -19.41 21.78
CA ASN A 98 8.54 -20.69 21.10
C ASN A 98 9.34 -20.71 19.79
N HIS A 99 10.44 -21.48 19.77
CA HIS A 99 11.30 -21.63 18.61
C HIS A 99 10.54 -22.06 17.34
N THR A 100 9.62 -23.04 17.44
CA THR A 100 8.87 -23.53 16.29
C THR A 100 7.96 -22.43 15.71
N ILE A 101 7.28 -21.68 16.57
CA ILE A 101 6.42 -20.56 16.12
C ILE A 101 7.30 -19.46 15.48
N ARG A 102 8.44 -19.13 16.10
CA ARG A 102 9.38 -18.16 15.55
C ARG A 102 9.83 -18.51 14.13
N GLU A 103 10.26 -19.76 13.90
CA GLU A 103 10.71 -20.20 12.58
C GLU A 103 9.59 -20.19 11.55
N ILE A 104 8.38 -20.63 11.92
CA ILE A 104 7.20 -20.55 11.06
C ILE A 104 6.92 -19.08 10.67
N MET A 105 6.91 -18.17 11.65
CA MET A 105 6.64 -16.75 11.41
C MET A 105 7.71 -16.10 10.53
N LYS A 106 8.99 -16.48 10.66
CA LYS A 106 10.06 -16.02 9.76
C LYS A 106 9.85 -16.48 8.32
N ILE A 107 9.43 -17.73 8.12
CA ILE A 107 9.10 -18.26 6.78
C ILE A 107 7.94 -17.46 6.17
N PHE A 108 6.88 -17.20 6.94
CA PHE A 108 5.76 -16.39 6.47
C PHE A 108 6.18 -14.96 6.13
N LEU A 109 6.94 -14.30 7.02
CA LEU A 109 7.42 -12.93 6.78
C LEU A 109 8.26 -12.84 5.51
N LYS A 110 9.14 -13.81 5.26
CA LYS A 110 9.96 -13.86 4.04
C LYS A 110 9.13 -14.01 2.76
N LYS A 111 7.96 -14.67 2.83
CA LYS A 111 7.07 -14.83 1.68
C LYS A 111 6.30 -13.56 1.33
N ILE A 112 5.98 -12.72 2.32
CA ILE A 112 5.15 -11.52 2.12
C ILE A 112 5.99 -10.23 1.96
N TYR A 113 7.19 -10.18 2.54
CA TYR A 113 8.04 -9.01 2.46
C TYR A 113 8.48 -8.74 1.02
N LYS A 114 8.26 -7.51 0.53
CA LYS A 114 8.58 -7.08 -0.84
C LYS A 114 8.03 -8.03 -1.91
N ARG A 115 6.82 -8.56 -1.71
CA ARG A 115 6.14 -9.31 -2.77
C ARG A 115 5.91 -8.40 -3.98
N THR A 116 6.02 -8.98 -5.16
CA THR A 116 5.70 -8.31 -6.43
C THR A 116 4.36 -8.75 -7.01
N LYS A 117 3.69 -9.71 -6.36
CA LYS A 117 2.34 -10.23 -6.63
C LYS A 117 1.84 -10.95 -5.38
#